data_AF-A0A3B9GWY4-F1
#
_entry.id   AF-A0A3B9GWY4-F1
#
_cell.length_a   1.000
_cell.length_b   1.000
_cell.length_c   1.000
_cell.angle_alpha   90.00
_cell.angle_beta   90.00
_cell.angle_gamma   90.00
#
_symmetry.space_group_name_H-M   'P 1'
#
loop_
_entity.id
_entity.type
_entity.pdbx_description
1 polymer ?
#
loop_
_entity_poly.entity_id
_entity_poly.type
_entity_poly.pdbx_seq_one_letter_code
_entity_poly.pdbx_strand_id
1 'polypeptide(L)'
;MSDTQVVGPAPAVPESETERADGGPLGIKGLAWAIFEGARNPYYNLIVIYVFAPYFAKELAGGGEHGLSLSGLTVTLAGIATALTAPFL
;
A
#
# COMPACT_ATOMS: atom_id res chain seq x y z
N MET A 1 43.10 -9.65 49.40
CA MET A 1 43.18 -10.29 48.08
C MET A 1 42.01 -9.75 47.28
N SER A 2 42.24 -8.70 46.49
CA SER A 2 41.21 -8.06 45.67
C SER A 2 41.56 -8.35 44.22
N ASP A 3 40.80 -9.26 43.60
CA ASP A 3 40.89 -9.54 42.17
C ASP A 3 40.44 -8.32 41.38
N THR A 4 41.39 -7.69 40.70
CA THR A 4 41.08 -6.67 39.69
C THR A 4 40.71 -7.42 38.42
N GLN A 5 39.41 -7.56 38.15
CA GLN A 5 38.96 -8.01 36.83
C GLN A 5 39.33 -6.94 35.79
N VAL A 6 40.31 -7.27 34.95
CA VAL A 6 40.60 -6.53 33.72
C VAL A 6 39.49 -6.86 32.73
N VAL A 7 38.52 -5.94 32.58
CA VAL A 7 37.56 -5.98 31.47
C VAL A 7 38.35 -5.73 30.19
N GLY A 8 38.59 -6.79 29.43
CA GLY A 8 39.07 -6.68 28.05
C GLY A 8 38.03 -6.00 27.17
N PRO A 9 38.42 -5.36 26.05
CA PRO A 9 37.48 -4.74 25.13
C PRO A 9 36.46 -5.77 24.67
N ALA A 10 35.17 -5.39 24.70
CA ALA A 10 34.09 -6.23 24.23
C ALA A 10 34.41 -6.73 22.80
N PRO A 11 34.15 -8.01 22.48
CA PRO A 11 34.36 -8.50 21.13
C PRO A 11 33.57 -7.61 20.17
N ALA A 12 34.22 -7.09 19.13
CA ALA A 12 33.55 -6.42 18.04
C ALA A 12 32.55 -7.43 17.47
N VAL A 13 31.27 -7.22 17.79
CA VAL A 13 30.20 -7.91 17.09
C VAL A 13 30.41 -7.51 15.63
N PRO A 14 30.70 -8.46 14.71
CA PRO A 14 30.76 -8.12 13.30
C PRO A 14 29.40 -7.52 13.00
N GLU A 15 29.40 -6.23 12.65
CA GLU A 15 28.20 -5.54 12.24
C GLU A 15 27.64 -6.38 11.11
N SER A 16 26.58 -7.12 11.41
CA SER A 16 25.91 -7.96 10.44
C SER A 16 25.60 -7.01 9.31
N GLU A 17 26.25 -7.26 8.17
CA GLU A 17 26.03 -6.60 6.91
C GLU A 17 24.54 -6.77 6.60
N THR A 18 23.77 -5.84 7.14
CA THR A 18 22.42 -5.58 6.74
C THR A 18 22.67 -4.94 5.39
N GLU A 19 22.87 -5.78 4.37
CA GLU A 19 22.75 -5.42 2.98
C GLU A 19 21.37 -4.80 2.88
N ARG A 20 21.38 -3.48 3.05
CA ARG A 20 20.23 -2.60 3.03
C ARG A 20 19.59 -2.88 1.69
N ALA A 21 18.27 -2.97 1.63
CA ALA A 21 17.61 -3.16 0.35
C ALA A 21 18.03 -2.04 -0.62
N ASP A 22 19.00 -2.31 -1.49
CA ASP A 22 19.64 -1.36 -2.41
C ASP A 22 18.73 -1.07 -3.62
N GLY A 23 17.42 -1.02 -3.37
CA GLY A 23 16.39 -0.64 -4.32
C GLY A 23 16.41 0.86 -4.56
N GLY A 24 17.53 1.38 -5.09
CA GLY A 24 17.62 2.77 -5.52
C GLY A 24 16.52 3.10 -6.53
N PRO A 25 16.10 4.38 -6.64
CA PRO A 25 14.98 4.79 -7.50
C PRO A 25 15.15 4.37 -8.98
N LEU A 26 16.40 4.27 -9.43
CA LEU A 26 16.77 3.88 -10.80
C LEU A 26 17.22 2.41 -10.90
N GLY A 27 17.26 1.68 -9.79
CA GLY A 27 17.46 0.23 -9.80
C GLY A 27 16.21 -0.48 -10.31
N ILE A 28 16.35 -1.75 -10.73
CA ILE A 28 15.26 -2.54 -11.31
C ILE A 28 14.03 -2.58 -10.41
N LYS A 29 14.22 -2.65 -9.08
CA LYS A 29 13.12 -2.62 -8.10
C LYS A 29 12.40 -1.27 -8.07
N GLY A 30 13.14 -0.16 -8.13
CA GLY A 30 12.58 1.19 -8.17
C GLY A 30 11.84 1.47 -9.47
N LEU A 31 12.40 1.03 -10.61
CA LEU A 31 11.76 1.15 -11.91
C LEU A 31 10.50 0.29 -12.02
N ALA A 32 10.52 -0.95 -11.51
CA ALA A 32 9.35 -1.83 -11.48
C ALA A 32 8.22 -1.21 -10.64
N TRP A 33 8.56 -0.63 -9.49
CA TRP A 33 7.59 0.12 -8.67
C TRP A 33 7.06 1.35 -9.42
N ALA A 34 7.93 2.14 -10.04
CA ALA A 34 7.54 3.37 -10.73
C ALA A 34 6.59 3.10 -11.91
N ILE A 35 6.83 2.04 -12.68
CA ILE A 35 5.92 1.61 -13.76
C ILE A 35 4.60 1.10 -13.18
N PHE A 36 4.65 0.29 -12.13
CA PHE A 36 3.45 -0.22 -11.47
C PHE A 36 2.56 0.91 -10.94
N GLU A 37 3.09 1.79 -10.10
CA GLU A 37 2.35 2.93 -9.57
C GLU A 37 1.93 3.89 -10.67
N GLY A 38 2.83 4.13 -11.63
CA GLY A 38 2.63 5.02 -12.76
C GLY A 38 1.49 4.58 -13.68
N ALA A 39 1.27 3.27 -13.85
CA ALA A 39 0.13 2.75 -14.60
C ALA A 39 -1.14 2.62 -13.72
N ARG A 40 -0.97 2.19 -12.47
CA ARG A 40 -2.07 1.96 -11.52
C ARG A 40 -2.82 3.25 -11.19
N ASN A 41 -2.11 4.34 -10.90
CA ASN A 41 -2.74 5.58 -10.46
C ASN A 41 -3.63 6.21 -11.54
N PRO A 42 -3.21 6.35 -12.82
CA PRO A 42 -4.09 6.81 -13.88
C PRO A 42 -5.28 5.89 -14.12
N TYR A 43 -5.10 4.56 -14.12
CA TYR A 43 -6.20 3.63 -14.27
C TYR A 43 -7.24 3.81 -13.16
N TYR A 44 -6.81 3.88 -11.90
CA TYR A 44 -7.72 4.03 -10.77
C TYR A 44 -8.48 5.36 -10.83
N ASN A 45 -7.78 6.47 -11.07
CA ASN A 45 -8.43 7.78 -11.12
C ASN A 45 -9.38 7.90 -12.32
N LEU A 46 -8.91 7.59 -13.53
CA LEU A 46 -9.71 7.78 -14.73
C LEU A 46 -10.84 6.75 -14.82
N ILE A 47 -10.52 5.46 -14.71
CA ILE A 47 -11.49 4.40 -14.98
C ILE A 47 -12.38 4.16 -13.77
N VAL A 48 -11.82 4.00 -12.58
CA VAL A 48 -12.61 3.62 -11.40
C VAL A 48 -13.39 4.81 -10.85
N ILE A 49 -12.72 5.95 -10.65
CA ILE A 49 -13.36 7.12 -10.02
C ILE A 49 -14.17 7.92 -11.05
N TYR A 50 -13.56 8.36 -12.14
CA TYR A 50 -14.20 9.33 -13.04
C TYR A 50 -15.11 8.71 -14.11
N VAL A 51 -14.92 7.45 -14.48
CA VAL A 51 -15.76 6.77 -15.48
C VAL A 51 -16.75 5.81 -14.83
N PHE A 52 -16.28 4.89 -14.00
CA PHE A 52 -17.11 3.81 -13.49
C PHE A 52 -18.11 4.29 -12.44
N ALA A 53 -17.71 5.10 -11.46
CA ALA A 53 -18.65 5.60 -10.45
C ALA A 53 -19.86 6.33 -11.05
N PRO A 54 -19.72 7.31 -11.97
CA PRO A 54 -20.88 7.93 -12.60
C PRO A 54 -21.64 7.01 -13.55
N TYR A 55 -20.98 6.07 -14.24
CA TYR A 55 -21.67 5.03 -15.03
C TYR A 55 -22.57 4.16 -14.15
N PHE A 56 -22.04 3.66 -13.04
CA PHE A 56 -22.80 2.89 -12.06
C PHE A 56 -23.98 3.70 -11.53
N ALA A 57 -23.72 4.93 -11.09
CA ALA A 57 -24.74 5.83 -10.58
C ALA A 57 -25.88 6.03 -11.59
N LYS A 58 -25.55 6.22 -12.87
CA LYS A 58 -26.51 6.48 -13.95
C LYS A 58 -27.26 5.23 -14.40
N GLU A 59 -26.54 4.18 -14.76
CA GLU A 59 -27.10 3.03 -15.48
C GLU A 59 -27.58 1.92 -14.52
N LEU A 60 -26.97 1.81 -13.32
CA LEU A 60 -27.30 0.76 -12.35
C LEU A 60 -28.10 1.28 -11.16
N ALA A 61 -27.91 2.55 -10.77
CA ALA A 61 -28.50 3.12 -9.55
C ALA A 61 -29.60 4.17 -9.82
N GLY A 62 -30.15 4.21 -11.03
CA GLY A 62 -31.30 5.05 -11.38
C GLY A 62 -30.99 6.53 -11.66
N GLY A 63 -29.73 6.94 -11.57
CA GLY A 63 -29.25 8.28 -11.94
C GLY A 63 -29.45 9.36 -10.88
N GLY A 64 -29.04 10.57 -11.26
CA GLY A 64 -29.11 11.77 -10.42
C GLY A 64 -28.25 11.69 -9.15
N GLU A 65 -28.61 12.53 -8.17
CA GLU A 65 -27.93 12.61 -6.87
C GLU A 65 -28.06 11.30 -6.05
N HIS A 66 -29.21 10.64 -6.16
CA HIS A 66 -29.46 9.39 -5.46
C HIS A 66 -28.54 8.26 -5.97
N GLY A 67 -28.38 8.12 -7.29
CA GLY A 67 -27.48 7.13 -7.86
C GLY A 67 -26.02 7.31 -7.44
N LEU A 68 -25.56 8.57 -7.35
CA LEU A 68 -24.20 8.86 -6.87
C LEU A 68 -24.05 8.53 -5.37
N SER A 69 -25.08 8.80 -4.57
CA SER A 69 -25.09 8.44 -3.14
C SER A 69 -25.02 6.92 -2.93
N LEU A 70 -25.76 6.15 -3.75
CA LEU A 70 -25.72 4.68 -3.74
C LEU A 70 -24.35 4.13 -4.17
N SER A 71 -23.68 4.79 -5.12
CA SER A 71 -22.31 4.42 -5.51
C SER A 71 -21.34 4.57 -4.33
N GLY A 72 -21.45 5.66 -3.57
CA GLY A 72 -20.65 5.90 -2.36
C GLY A 72 -20.92 4.85 -1.28
N LEU A 73 -22.21 4.58 -1.01
CA LEU A 73 -22.64 3.51 -0.10
C LEU A 73 -22.05 2.15 -0.48
N THR A 74 -22.02 1.82 -1.77
CA THR A 74 -21.44 0.57 -2.27
C THR A 74 -19.96 0.47 -1.94
N VAL A 75 -19.19 1.55 -2.14
CA VAL A 75 -17.76 1.61 -1.77
C VAL A 75 -17.58 1.50 -0.25
N THR A 76 -18.43 2.16 0.55
CA THR A 76 -18.40 2.03 2.01
C THR A 76 -18.63 0.60 2.47
N LEU A 77 -19.65 -0.07 1.93
CA LEU A 77 -19.94 -1.47 2.25
C LEU A 77 -18.80 -2.40 1.82
N ALA A 78 -18.21 -2.18 0.64
CA ALA A 78 -17.04 -2.92 0.18
C ALA A 78 -15.83 -2.71 1.12
N GLY A 79 -15.62 -1.49 1.61
CA GLY A 79 -14.58 -1.18 2.59
C GLY A 79 -14.80 -1.88 3.92
N ILE A 80 -16.05 -1.90 4.42
CA ILE A 80 -16.41 -2.65 5.64
C ILE A 80 -16.17 -4.15 5.44
N ALA A 81 -16.64 -4.72 4.33
CA ALA A 81 -16.42 -6.12 4.02
C ALA A 81 -14.93 -6.46 3.97
N THR A 82 -14.13 -5.62 3.29
CA THR A 82 -12.67 -5.77 3.22
C THR A 82 -12.03 -5.70 4.60
N ALA A 83 -12.44 -4.75 5.45
CA ALA A 83 -11.91 -4.64 6.80
C ALA A 83 -12.19 -5.89 7.65
N LEU A 84 -13.37 -6.49 7.49
CA LEU A 84 -13.75 -7.73 8.17
C LEU A 84 -12.99 -8.95 7.62
N THR A 85 -12.69 -8.98 6.31
CA THR A 85 -11.98 -10.10 5.66
C THR A 85 -10.46 -9.93 5.62
N ALA A 86 -9.92 -8.78 6.00
CA ALA A 86 -8.50 -8.46 5.93
C ALA A 86 -7.55 -9.51 6.55
N PRO A 87 -7.88 -10.20 7.67
CA PRO A 87 -7.02 -11.24 8.22
C PRO A 87 -6.83 -12.48 7.32
N PHE A 88 -7.68 -12.64 6.30
CA PHE A 88 -7.68 -13.78 5.37
C PHE A 88 -7.18 -13.41 3.96
N LEU A 89 -6.92 -12.12 3.70
CA LEU A 89 -6.41 -11.57 2.44
C LEU A 89 -4.89 -11.35 2.53
#